data_AF-E0XR85-F1
#
_entry.id   AF-E0XR85-F1
#
_cell.length_a   1.000
_cell.length_b   1.000
_cell.length_c   1.000
_cell.angle_alpha   90.00
_cell.angle_beta   90.00
_cell.angle_gamma   90.00
#
_symmetry.space_group_name_H-M   'P 1'
#
loop_
_entity.id
_entity.type
_entity.pdbx_description
1 polymer ?
#
loop_
_entity_poly.entity_id
_entity_poly.type
_entity_poly.pdbx_seq_one_letter_code
_entity_poly.pdbx_strand_id
1 'polypeptide(L)'
;MPQIKVTIGGGILLFIFYSTVVGYFVEGETFPIRLPFLVFDFYVSLNKFSPSQYFSKDISHRKELHDIIWKFHLQGWGYTKIHQYLIKNNFEIGKSRTSVYHILKKLKKRKQVLSQNEVGEYQNFELVWIEDFII
;
A
#
# COMPACT_ATOMS: atom_id res chain seq x y z
N MET A 1 16.15 -3.72 -25.28
CA MET A 1 15.20 -3.78 -24.15
C MET A 1 15.39 -2.52 -23.32
N PRO A 2 14.42 -1.60 -23.23
CA PRO A 2 14.61 -0.39 -22.46
C PRO A 2 14.63 -0.74 -20.97
N GLN A 3 15.63 -0.21 -20.27
CA GLN A 3 15.91 -0.44 -18.86
C GLN A 3 15.07 0.50 -17.99
N ILE A 4 14.45 -0.05 -16.94
CA ILE A 4 13.66 0.70 -15.96
C ILE A 4 14.62 1.37 -14.97
N LYS A 5 14.63 2.71 -14.90
CA LYS A 5 15.43 3.44 -13.92
C LYS A 5 14.56 3.80 -12.72
N VAL A 6 14.60 2.95 -11.68
CA VAL A 6 13.92 3.18 -10.40
C VAL A 6 14.77 4.12 -9.53
N THR A 7 14.23 5.27 -9.13
CA THR A 7 14.86 6.12 -8.11
C THR A 7 13.98 6.13 -6.87
N ILE A 8 14.43 5.47 -5.80
CA ILE A 8 13.69 5.36 -4.54
C ILE A 8 14.18 6.47 -3.61
N GLY A 9 13.54 7.63 -3.68
CA GLY A 9 13.71 8.71 -2.72
C GLY A 9 12.35 9.12 -2.17
N GLY A 10 12.01 8.64 -0.98
CA GLY A 10 10.87 9.16 -0.20
C GLY A 10 9.52 9.24 -0.93
N GLY A 11 8.96 8.08 -1.32
CA GLY A 11 7.52 7.96 -1.57
C GLY A 11 7.01 8.33 -2.97
N ILE A 12 7.87 8.46 -3.98
CA ILE A 12 7.43 8.61 -5.38
C ILE A 12 8.00 7.42 -6.17
N LEU A 13 7.11 6.61 -6.75
CA LEU A 13 7.47 5.49 -7.62
C LEU A 13 6.93 5.81 -9.02
N LEU A 14 7.81 6.35 -9.87
CA LEU A 14 7.48 6.71 -11.26
C LEU A 14 7.57 5.44 -12.12
N PHE A 15 6.44 4.97 -12.64
CA PHE A 15 6.41 3.92 -13.67
C PHE A 15 6.03 4.52 -15.01
N ILE A 16 6.92 4.42 -15.99
CA ILE A 16 6.65 4.77 -17.38
C ILE A 16 6.25 3.47 -18.09
N PHE A 17 4.97 3.34 -18.45
CA PHE A 17 4.47 2.22 -19.25
C PHE A 17 4.24 2.66 -20.70
N TYR A 18 4.78 1.91 -21.66
CA TYR A 18 4.51 2.12 -23.09
C TYR A 18 3.33 1.25 -23.52
N SER A 19 2.29 1.86 -24.10
CA SER A 19 1.19 1.14 -24.76
C SER A 19 1.56 0.90 -26.24
N THR A 20 1.57 -0.35 -26.68
CA THR A 20 1.76 -0.71 -28.09
C THR A 20 0.44 -0.61 -28.84
N VAL A 21 0.35 0.33 -29.79
CA VAL A 21 -0.74 0.38 -30.77
C VAL A 21 -0.44 -0.63 -31.88
N VAL A 22 -1.33 -1.60 -32.09
CA VAL A 22 -1.25 -2.57 -33.19
C VAL A 22 -1.76 -1.87 -34.46
N GLY A 23 -0.85 -1.53 -35.38
CA GLY A 23 -1.18 -1.01 -36.71
C GLY A 23 -1.11 -2.11 -37.77
N TYR A 24 -2.07 -2.15 -38.69
CA TYR A 24 -2.05 -3.02 -39.87
C TYR A 24 -1.17 -2.39 -40.97
N PHE A 25 -0.16 -3.11 -41.44
CA PHE A 25 0.72 -2.67 -42.54
C PHE A 25 0.14 -3.10 -43.90
N VAL A 26 0.16 -2.19 -44.88
CA VAL A 26 0.04 -2.53 -46.32
C VAL A 26 1.47 -2.68 -46.85
N GLU A 27 1.78 -3.81 -47.48
CA GLU A 27 3.11 -4.11 -48.01
C GLU A 27 3.54 -3.06 -49.06
N GLY A 28 4.66 -2.36 -48.81
CA GLY A 28 5.42 -1.69 -49.87
C GLY A 28 5.92 -0.25 -49.63
N GLU A 29 5.53 0.44 -48.56
CA GLU A 29 5.91 1.85 -48.35
C GLU A 29 6.73 2.07 -47.07
N THR A 30 7.97 2.56 -47.19
CA THR A 30 8.83 2.96 -46.06
C THR A 30 8.66 4.45 -45.77
N PHE A 31 7.60 4.82 -45.05
CA PHE A 31 7.54 6.15 -44.43
C PHE A 31 8.32 6.14 -43.12
N PRO A 32 8.92 7.28 -42.68
CA PRO A 32 9.34 7.41 -41.29
C PRO A 32 8.08 7.31 -40.43
N ILE A 33 7.86 6.15 -39.83
CA ILE A 33 6.66 5.90 -39.04
C ILE A 33 6.83 6.68 -37.74
N ARG A 34 6.32 7.91 -37.71
CA ARG A 34 6.16 8.65 -36.46
C ARG A 34 5.01 8.00 -35.70
N LEU A 35 5.34 7.07 -34.82
CA LEU A 35 4.36 6.42 -33.96
C LEU A 35 3.98 7.40 -32.83
N PRO A 36 2.68 7.69 -32.62
CA PRO A 36 2.26 8.45 -31.46
C PRO A 36 2.27 7.56 -30.22
N PHE A 37 2.88 8.06 -29.15
CA PHE A 37 2.89 7.44 -27.84
C PHE A 37 2.06 8.27 -26.87
N LEU A 38 1.11 7.63 -26.18
CA LEU A 38 0.43 8.23 -25.05
C LEU A 38 1.31 8.11 -23.81
N VAL A 39 1.76 9.23 -23.27
CA VAL A 39 2.53 9.35 -22.04
C VAL A 39 1.62 9.95 -20.96
N PHE A 40 1.76 9.48 -19.72
CA PHE A 40 1.05 10.01 -18.58
C PHE A 40 1.87 9.81 -17.31
N ASP A 41 1.60 10.64 -16.30
CA ASP A 41 2.10 10.44 -14.95
C ASP A 41 1.11 9.61 -14.15
N PHE A 42 1.61 8.57 -13.47
CA PHE A 42 0.81 7.76 -12.56
C PHE A 42 1.22 8.04 -11.11
N TYR A 43 0.36 8.74 -10.38
CA TYR A 43 0.54 9.03 -8.97
C TYR A 43 -0.16 7.97 -8.13
N VAL A 44 0.61 7.30 -7.29
CA VAL A 44 0.11 6.21 -6.45
C VAL A 44 0.46 6.46 -5.00
N SER A 45 -0.55 6.77 -4.19
CA SER A 45 -0.43 6.88 -2.74
C SER A 45 -0.92 5.59 -2.10
N LEU A 46 0.03 4.66 -1.91
CA LEU A 46 -0.22 3.42 -1.18
C LEU A 46 0.40 3.52 0.20
N ASN A 47 -0.46 3.45 1.21
CA ASN A 47 0.00 3.35 2.58
C ASN A 47 0.88 2.11 2.81
N LYS A 48 0.70 1.06 1.98
CA LYS A 48 1.50 -0.17 1.98
C LYS A 48 2.98 0.03 1.60
N PHE A 49 3.34 1.08 0.85
CA PHE A 49 4.74 1.41 0.58
C PHE A 49 5.41 2.19 1.72
N SER A 50 4.65 2.54 2.76
CA SER A 50 5.23 3.15 3.95
C SER A 50 6.16 2.15 4.65
N PRO A 51 7.40 2.53 5.01
CA PRO A 51 8.30 1.70 5.83
C PRO A 51 7.80 1.53 7.28
N SER A 52 6.55 1.92 7.56
CA SER A 52 5.93 1.83 8.86
C SER A 52 5.85 0.40 9.37
N GLN A 53 6.15 0.24 10.66
CA GLN A 53 6.04 -1.03 11.38
C GLN A 53 4.62 -1.61 11.37
N TYR A 54 3.59 -0.85 10.99
CA TYR A 54 2.23 -1.37 10.88
C TYR A 54 2.03 -2.28 9.66
N PHE A 55 2.85 -2.16 8.61
CA PHE A 55 2.77 -3.01 7.43
C PHE A 55 3.80 -4.15 7.47
N SER A 56 5.00 -3.88 7.97
CA SER A 56 6.12 -4.84 7.95
C SER A 56 6.16 -5.81 9.13
N LYS A 57 5.58 -5.45 10.29
CA LYS A 57 5.67 -6.27 11.50
C LYS A 57 4.61 -7.37 11.53
N ASP A 58 5.07 -8.62 11.66
CA ASP A 58 4.20 -9.76 11.97
C ASP A 58 3.75 -9.73 13.44
N ILE A 59 2.44 -9.92 13.64
CA ILE A 59 1.75 -9.92 14.93
C ILE A 59 0.84 -11.16 15.05
N SER A 60 1.01 -12.14 14.16
CA SER A 60 0.28 -13.42 14.14
C SER A 60 0.20 -14.06 15.53
N HIS A 61 1.33 -14.15 16.24
CA HIS A 61 1.46 -14.75 17.58
C HIS A 61 0.59 -14.10 18.67
N ARG A 62 0.15 -12.83 18.52
CA ARG A 62 -0.75 -12.16 19.50
C ARG A 62 -2.12 -11.84 18.92
N LYS A 63 -2.44 -12.38 17.74
CA LYS A 63 -3.69 -12.08 17.04
C LYS A 63 -4.90 -12.42 17.90
N GLU A 64 -4.93 -13.61 18.49
CA GLU A 64 -6.03 -14.06 19.35
C GLU A 64 -6.27 -13.11 20.53
N LEU A 65 -5.21 -12.78 21.29
CA LEU A 65 -5.28 -11.83 22.40
C LEU A 65 -5.82 -10.47 21.96
N HIS A 66 -5.32 -9.96 20.82
CA HIS A 66 -5.73 -8.68 20.28
C HIS A 66 -7.19 -8.67 19.82
N ASP A 67 -7.67 -9.75 19.20
CA ASP A 67 -9.04 -9.90 18.73
C ASP A 67 -10.03 -9.93 19.90
N ILE A 68 -9.69 -10.65 20.97
CA ILE A 68 -10.49 -10.70 22.21
C ILE A 68 -10.55 -9.32 22.88
N ILE A 69 -9.41 -8.64 23.03
CA ILE A 69 -9.35 -7.28 23.59
C ILE A 69 -10.21 -6.32 22.76
N TRP A 70 -10.11 -6.41 21.44
CA TRP A 70 -10.88 -5.56 20.53
C TRP A 70 -12.38 -5.83 20.64
N LYS A 71 -12.78 -7.10 20.70
CA LYS A 71 -14.17 -7.52 20.89
C LYS A 71 -14.78 -6.92 22.16
N PHE A 72 -14.10 -7.07 23.30
CA PHE A 72 -14.61 -6.50 24.56
C PHE A 72 -14.62 -4.97 24.56
N HIS A 73 -13.66 -4.34 23.90
CA HIS A 73 -13.67 -2.88 23.74
C HIS A 73 -14.88 -2.40 22.95
N LEU A 74 -15.24 -3.08 21.86
CA LEU A 74 -16.44 -2.77 21.07
C LEU A 74 -17.74 -2.99 21.88
N GLN A 75 -17.73 -3.92 22.84
CA GLN A 75 -18.82 -4.13 23.80
C GLN A 75 -18.86 -3.09 24.93
N GLY A 76 -18.01 -2.06 24.90
CA GLY A 76 -17.99 -0.98 25.88
C GLY A 76 -17.24 -1.31 27.18
N TRP A 77 -16.46 -2.39 27.23
CA TRP A 77 -15.71 -2.72 28.44
C TRP A 77 -14.52 -1.78 28.64
N GLY A 78 -14.34 -1.28 29.86
CA GLY A 78 -13.14 -0.55 30.25
C GLY A 78 -11.91 -1.47 30.31
N TYR A 79 -10.72 -0.92 30.06
CA TYR A 79 -9.47 -1.70 29.99
C TYR A 79 -9.15 -2.46 31.29
N THR A 80 -9.58 -1.95 32.46
CA THR A 80 -9.44 -2.65 33.75
C THR A 80 -10.27 -3.93 33.78
N LYS A 81 -11.52 -3.89 33.32
CA LYS A 81 -12.41 -5.07 33.28
C LYS A 81 -11.90 -6.12 32.31
N ILE A 82 -11.40 -5.67 31.15
CA ILE A 82 -10.77 -6.55 30.15
C ILE A 82 -9.53 -7.22 30.75
N HIS A 83 -8.66 -6.48 31.45
CA HIS A 83 -7.46 -7.04 32.08
C HIS A 83 -7.78 -8.13 33.11
N GLN A 84 -8.78 -7.89 33.96
CA GLN A 84 -9.26 -8.89 34.93
C GLN A 84 -9.77 -10.15 34.26
N TYR A 85 -10.56 -10.01 33.18
CA TYR A 85 -11.03 -11.15 32.40
C TYR A 85 -9.87 -11.96 31.82
N LEU A 86 -8.86 -11.29 31.24
CA LEU A 86 -7.71 -11.96 30.64
C LEU A 86 -6.90 -12.75 31.67
N ILE A 87 -6.67 -12.19 32.86
CA ILE A 87 -6.01 -12.90 33.96
C ILE A 87 -6.83 -14.11 34.40
N LYS A 88 -8.14 -13.95 34.59
CA LYS A 88 -9.03 -15.03 35.03
C LYS A 88 -9.07 -16.21 34.04
N ASN A 89 -8.86 -15.94 32.75
CA ASN A 89 -8.85 -16.95 31.69
C ASN A 89 -7.42 -17.37 31.28
N ASN A 90 -6.41 -17.10 32.11
CA ASN A 90 -5.01 -17.53 31.90
C ASN A 90 -4.37 -17.03 30.59
N PHE A 91 -4.77 -15.87 30.07
CA PHE A 91 -4.09 -15.27 28.92
C PHE A 91 -2.72 -14.69 29.31
N GLU A 92 -1.72 -14.86 28.43
CA GLU A 92 -0.40 -14.24 28.59
C GLU A 92 -0.45 -12.71 28.39
N ILE A 93 -0.64 -11.99 29.49
CA ILE A 93 -0.61 -10.54 29.53
C ILE A 93 0.26 -10.02 30.68
N GLY A 94 0.76 -8.78 30.52
CA GLY A 94 1.50 -8.11 31.56
C GLY A 94 0.69 -7.95 32.85
N LYS A 95 1.39 -7.93 33.99
CA LYS A 95 0.79 -7.81 35.33
C LYS A 95 -0.05 -6.55 35.51
N SER A 96 0.28 -5.48 34.77
CA SER A 96 -0.42 -4.19 34.90
C SER A 96 -1.64 -4.09 34.00
N ARG A 97 -2.74 -3.52 34.53
CA ARG A 97 -3.92 -3.13 33.76
C ARG A 97 -3.62 -2.17 32.60
N THR A 98 -2.54 -1.37 32.72
CA THR A 98 -2.12 -0.44 31.67
C THR A 98 -1.61 -1.15 30.42
N SER A 99 -1.22 -2.43 30.51
CA SER A 99 -0.84 -3.23 29.35
C SER A 99 -1.98 -3.33 28.33
N VAL A 100 -3.21 -3.53 28.78
CA VAL A 100 -4.40 -3.55 27.90
C VAL A 100 -4.62 -2.18 27.24
N TYR A 101 -4.45 -1.09 27.99
CA TYR A 101 -4.55 0.27 27.43
C TYR A 101 -3.55 0.52 26.30
N HIS A 102 -2.28 0.14 26.48
CA HIS A 102 -1.27 0.29 25.44
C HIS A 102 -1.54 -0.59 24.21
N ILE A 103 -2.03 -1.83 24.41
CA ILE A 103 -2.47 -2.70 23.32
C ILE A 103 -3.60 -2.04 22.53
N LEU A 104 -4.64 -1.56 23.21
CA LEU A 104 -5.76 -0.85 22.58
C LEU A 104 -5.30 0.37 21.80
N LYS A 105 -4.42 1.21 22.37
CA LYS A 105 -3.86 2.38 21.69
C LYS A 105 -3.15 1.99 20.40
N LYS A 106 -2.34 0.92 20.43
CA LYS A 106 -1.64 0.42 19.24
C LYS A 106 -2.59 -0.19 18.20
N LEU A 107 -3.62 -0.94 18.64
CA LEU A 107 -4.63 -1.51 17.76
C LEU A 107 -5.44 -0.44 17.03
N LYS A 108 -5.88 0.62 17.73
CA LYS A 108 -6.58 1.75 17.12
C LYS A 108 -5.76 2.41 16.02
N LYS A 109 -4.50 2.75 16.33
CA LYS A 109 -3.58 3.35 15.37
C LYS A 109 -3.30 2.43 14.18
N ARG A 110 -3.09 1.13 14.42
CA ARG A 110 -2.90 0.15 13.35
C ARG A 110 -4.13 0.06 12.45
N LYS A 111 -5.33 -0.05 13.00
CA LYS A 111 -6.58 -0.08 12.22
C LYS A 111 -6.76 1.19 11.39
N GLN A 112 -6.49 2.37 11.98
CA GLN A 112 -6.56 3.65 11.27
C GLN A 112 -5.61 3.72 10.07
N VAL A 113 -4.36 3.28 10.24
CA VAL A 113 -3.37 3.26 9.15
C VAL A 113 -3.76 2.23 8.09
N LEU A 114 -4.19 1.04 8.49
CA LEU A 114 -4.60 -0.02 7.55
C LEU A 114 -5.93 0.27 6.83
N SER A 115 -6.79 1.14 7.38
CA SER A 115 -8.07 1.52 6.77
C SER A 115 -7.96 2.67 5.78
N GLN A 116 -6.79 3.32 5.64
CA GLN A 116 -6.62 4.38 4.67
C GLN A 116 -6.66 3.79 3.25
N ASN A 117 -7.49 4.39 2.40
CA ASN A 117 -7.69 3.94 1.03
C ASN A 117 -6.44 4.18 0.19
N GLU A 118 -6.26 3.30 -0.78
CA GLU A 118 -5.24 3.37 -1.81
C GLU A 118 -5.76 4.30 -2.92
N VAL A 119 -5.06 5.41 -3.17
CA VAL A 119 -5.44 6.36 -4.22
C VAL A 119 -4.42 6.26 -5.35
N GLY A 120 -4.92 5.96 -6.54
CA GLY A 120 -4.15 5.95 -7.77
C GLY A 120 -4.80 6.91 -8.76
N GLU A 121 -4.05 7.87 -9.27
CA GLU A 121 -4.53 8.87 -10.21
C GLU A 121 -3.59 8.96 -11.40
N TYR A 122 -4.19 8.94 -12.59
CA TYR A 122 -3.50 9.27 -13.84
C TYR A 122 -3.61 10.78 -14.07
N GLN A 123 -2.48 11.42 -14.33
CA GLN A 123 -2.40 12.86 -14.57
C GLN A 123 -1.49 13.12 -15.78
N ASN A 124 -1.55 14.35 -16.31
CA ASN A 124 -0.65 14.84 -17.36
C ASN A 124 -0.56 13.93 -18.60
N PHE A 125 -1.69 13.69 -19.24
CA PHE A 125 -1.72 12.94 -20.51
C PHE A 125 -1.14 13.78 -21.65
N GLU A 126 -0.14 13.24 -22.34
CA GLU A 126 0.52 13.87 -23.48
C GLU A 126 0.70 12.87 -24.63
N LEU A 127 0.57 13.35 -25.88
CA LEU A 127 0.90 12.58 -27.07
C LEU A 127 2.29 12.98 -27.57
N VAL A 128 3.23 12.05 -27.48
CA VAL A 128 4.62 12.24 -27.90
C VAL A 128 4.88 11.44 -29.17
N TRP A 129 5.49 12.09 -30.16
CA TRP A 129 5.92 11.43 -31.40
C TRP A 129 7.39 11.05 -31.25
N ILE A 130 7.71 9.76 -31.20
CA ILE A 130 9.09 9.29 -31.17
C ILE A 130 9.48 8.90 -32.59
N GLU A 131 10.61 9.41 -33.07
CA GLU A 131 11.19 8.99 -34.33
C GLU A 131 12.00 7.72 -34.09
N ASP A 132 11.60 6.62 -34.72
CA ASP A 132 12.39 5.40 -34.73
C ASP A 132 13.69 5.66 -35.53
N PHE A 133 14.81 5.90 -34.84
CA PHE A 133 16.11 5.65 -35.46
C PHE A 133 16.33 4.14 -35.48
N ILE A 134 15.89 3.51 -36.56
CA ILE A 134 16.33 2.15 -36.91
C ILE A 134 17.86 2.24 -37.10
N ILE A 135 18.61 1.65 -36.18
CA ILE A 135 20.07 1.42 -36.30
C ILE A 135 20.32 0.31 -37.30
#